data_AF-A0A182F7X0-F1
#
_entry.id   AF-A0A182F7X0-F1
#
_cell.length_a   1.000
_cell.length_b   1.000
_cell.length_c   1.000
_cell.angle_alpha   90.00
_cell.angle_beta   90.00
_cell.angle_gamma   90.00
#
_symmetry.space_group_name_H-M   'P 1'
#
loop_
_entity.id
_entity.type
_entity.pdbx_description
1 polymer ?
#
loop_
_entity_poly.entity_id
_entity_poly.type
_entity_poly.pdbx_seq_one_letter_code
_entity_poly.pdbx_strand_id
1 'polypeptide(L)'
;MFKFVLASAVLCCAAVSFGAASSCTNPEVKSNFYSTSDATIVSQIGFVTEFTLKCSNAGGEKLPLFAEVQGKLAPVVRIGENKYQVSWNEEIKKASSGKYQIRLFDEESFAAVRKAQRAGEDTNSVKPLTTVTVHFPGAYKGPWINSEILATGLVGFVAYVAFVTRSKLVA
;
A
#
# COMPACT_ATOMS: atom_id res chain seq x y z
N MET A 1 24.03 28.20 -45.76
CA MET A 1 24.32 27.13 -44.78
C MET A 1 24.10 27.60 -43.34
N PHE A 2 24.63 28.74 -42.90
CA PHE A 2 24.46 29.27 -41.53
C PHE A 2 23.00 29.41 -41.04
N LYS A 3 22.07 29.84 -41.90
CA LYS A 3 20.64 30.00 -41.54
C LYS A 3 19.92 28.67 -41.25
N PHE A 4 20.33 27.58 -41.91
CA PHE A 4 19.76 26.23 -41.68
C PHE A 4 20.28 25.61 -40.37
N VAL A 5 21.53 25.88 -40.01
CA VAL A 5 22.14 25.42 -38.75
C VAL A 5 21.51 26.13 -37.55
N LEU A 6 21.30 27.46 -37.65
CA LEU A 6 20.60 28.24 -36.61
C LEU A 6 19.14 27.82 -36.44
N ALA A 7 18.42 27.55 -37.55
CA ALA A 7 17.04 27.08 -37.48
C ALA A 7 16.93 25.69 -36.83
N SER A 8 17.86 24.78 -37.13
CA SER A 8 17.92 23.45 -36.51
C SER A 8 18.27 23.52 -35.01
N ALA A 9 19.18 24.40 -34.61
CA ALA A 9 19.54 24.60 -33.21
C ALA A 9 18.39 25.19 -32.38
N VAL A 10 17.64 26.16 -32.92
CA VAL A 10 16.47 26.75 -32.26
C VAL A 10 15.33 25.72 -32.12
N LEU A 11 15.11 24.88 -33.14
CA LEU A 11 14.10 23.82 -33.08
C LEU A 11 14.46 22.74 -32.04
N CYS A 12 15.75 22.43 -31.90
CA CYS A 12 16.25 21.47 -30.92
C CYS A 12 16.13 22.01 -29.48
N CYS A 13 16.47 23.28 -29.25
CA CYS A 13 16.28 23.93 -27.94
C CYS A 13 14.80 24.06 -27.53
N ALA A 14 13.89 24.28 -28.49
CA ALA A 14 12.46 24.33 -28.22
C ALA A 14 11.85 22.95 -27.90
N ALA A 15 12.40 21.87 -28.46
CA ALA A 15 11.97 20.51 -28.14
C ALA A 15 12.41 20.08 -26.72
N VAL A 16 13.58 20.54 -26.27
CA VAL A 16 14.13 20.20 -24.94
C VAL A 16 13.38 20.93 -23.82
N SER A 17 12.89 22.14 -24.03
CA SER A 17 12.16 22.90 -23.00
C SER A 17 10.77 22.36 -22.69
N PHE A 18 10.13 21.64 -23.61
CA PHE A 18 8.84 20.97 -23.36
C PHE A 18 8.97 19.67 -22.56
N GLY A 19 10.15 19.03 -22.54
CA GLY A 19 10.37 17.77 -21.83
C GLY A 19 10.56 17.91 -20.31
N ALA A 20 10.87 19.12 -19.81
CA ALA A 20 11.19 19.33 -18.40
C ALA A 20 9.96 19.57 -17.49
N ALA A 21 8.77 19.76 -18.07
CA ALA A 21 7.57 20.14 -17.33
C ALA A 21 6.77 18.95 -16.74
N SER A 22 7.10 17.71 -17.08
CA SER A 22 6.33 16.52 -16.68
C SER A 22 6.74 15.91 -15.35
N SER A 23 7.86 16.32 -14.74
CA SER A 23 8.36 15.68 -13.51
C SER A 23 8.12 16.56 -12.27
N CYS A 24 7.63 15.94 -11.20
CA CYS A 24 7.42 16.63 -9.92
C CYS A 24 8.76 16.81 -9.21
N THR A 25 9.23 18.06 -9.11
CA THR A 25 10.44 18.40 -8.35
C THR A 25 10.07 18.67 -6.88
N ASN A 26 10.81 18.01 -5.97
CA ASN A 26 10.68 18.09 -4.50
C ASN A 26 9.28 17.75 -3.95
N PRO A 27 8.86 16.46 -3.99
CA PRO A 27 7.54 16.05 -3.53
C PRO A 27 7.43 16.09 -1.99
N GLU A 28 6.60 16.98 -1.47
CA GLU A 28 6.14 16.90 -0.07
C GLU A 28 4.89 16.04 0.02
N VAL A 29 4.91 15.03 0.90
CA VAL A 29 3.82 14.06 1.03
C VAL A 29 3.24 14.09 2.45
N LYS A 30 1.92 14.31 2.54
CA LYS A 30 1.14 14.04 3.76
C LYS A 30 0.27 12.82 3.54
N SER A 31 0.45 11.77 4.35
CA SER A 31 -0.27 10.50 4.20
C SER A 31 -1.20 10.20 5.37
N ASN A 32 -2.42 9.75 5.07
CA ASN A 32 -3.34 9.09 6.00
C ASN A 32 -3.45 7.61 5.62
N PHE A 33 -3.47 6.73 6.60
CA PHE A 33 -3.53 5.29 6.39
C PHE A 33 -4.73 4.70 7.11
N TYR A 34 -5.45 3.85 6.38
CA TYR A 34 -6.59 3.10 6.85
C TYR A 34 -6.38 1.63 6.49
N SER A 35 -6.77 0.75 7.40
CA SER A 35 -6.67 -0.69 7.20
C SER A 35 -7.82 -1.39 7.93
N THR A 36 -8.19 -2.57 7.44
CA THR A 36 -9.15 -3.42 8.15
C THR A 36 -8.55 -3.89 9.49
N SER A 37 -9.22 -3.58 10.59
CA SER A 37 -8.77 -3.94 11.95
C SER A 37 -9.22 -5.35 12.38
N ASP A 38 -10.34 -5.83 11.85
CA ASP A 38 -10.92 -7.13 12.19
C ASP A 38 -10.77 -8.11 11.03
N ALA A 39 -9.99 -9.18 11.23
CA ALA A 39 -9.73 -10.23 10.26
C ALA A 39 -10.54 -11.51 10.51
N THR A 40 -11.55 -11.48 11.39
CA THR A 40 -12.35 -12.68 11.75
C THR A 40 -13.34 -13.11 10.66
N ILE A 41 -13.93 -12.16 9.93
CA ILE A 41 -14.95 -12.42 8.91
C ILE A 41 -14.41 -12.24 7.48
N VAL A 42 -13.40 -11.40 7.30
CA VAL A 42 -12.80 -11.14 5.98
C VAL A 42 -11.79 -12.23 5.63
N SER A 43 -11.53 -12.45 4.33
CA SER A 43 -10.46 -13.34 3.85
C SER A 43 -9.17 -12.58 3.51
N GLN A 44 -9.31 -11.27 3.26
CA GLN A 44 -8.25 -10.37 2.86
C GLN A 44 -8.36 -9.07 3.66
N ILE A 45 -7.20 -8.50 4.01
CA ILE A 45 -7.08 -7.21 4.66
C ILE A 45 -6.98 -6.16 3.56
N GLY A 46 -7.92 -5.21 3.58
CA GLY A 46 -7.89 -4.05 2.70
C GLY A 46 -7.03 -2.96 3.31
N PHE A 47 -6.12 -2.44 2.51
CA PHE A 47 -5.28 -1.31 2.85
C PHE A 47 -5.63 -0.13 1.97
N VAL A 48 -5.73 1.04 2.58
CA VAL A 48 -6.03 2.29 1.90
C VAL A 48 -5.09 3.36 2.44
N THR A 49 -4.29 3.94 1.56
CA THR A 49 -3.48 5.10 1.87
C THR A 49 -3.93 6.27 1.04
N GLU A 50 -4.36 7.33 1.71
CA GLU A 50 -4.57 8.62 1.09
C GLU A 50 -3.32 9.46 1.26
N PHE A 51 -2.91 10.15 0.22
CA PHE A 51 -1.79 11.07 0.32
C PHE A 51 -2.05 12.34 -0.49
N THR A 52 -1.57 13.45 0.06
CA THR A 52 -1.56 14.74 -0.63
C THR A 52 -0.16 14.99 -1.15
N LEU A 53 -0.04 15.31 -2.43
CA LEU A 53 1.24 15.68 -3.04
C LEU A 53 1.29 17.18 -3.28
N LYS A 54 2.41 17.77 -2.88
CA LYS A 54 2.78 19.13 -3.29
C LYS A 54 4.06 19.06 -4.11
N CYS A 55 4.05 19.67 -5.28
CA CYS A 55 5.19 19.76 -6.18
C CYS A 55 5.58 21.23 -6.35
N SER A 56 6.87 21.53 -6.45
CA SER A 56 7.33 22.91 -6.68
C SER A 56 7.01 23.44 -8.10
N ASN A 57 6.70 22.55 -9.05
CA ASN A 57 6.40 22.91 -10.44
C ASN A 57 4.89 23.05 -10.66
N ALA A 58 4.48 24.14 -11.34
CA ALA A 58 3.09 24.35 -11.76
C ALA A 58 2.67 23.25 -12.76
N GLY A 59 1.77 22.36 -12.35
CA GLY A 59 1.27 21.23 -13.17
C GLY A 59 1.70 19.84 -12.70
N GLY A 60 2.69 19.75 -11.80
CA GLY A 60 3.16 18.49 -11.20
C GLY A 60 2.09 17.74 -10.39
N GLU A 61 1.07 18.46 -9.93
CA GLU A 61 0.00 17.95 -9.07
C GLU A 61 -1.15 17.30 -9.85
N LYS A 62 -1.10 17.32 -11.20
CA LYS A 62 -2.15 16.74 -12.05
C LYS A 62 -1.75 15.46 -12.75
N LEU A 63 -0.54 14.96 -12.52
CA LEU A 63 -0.06 13.77 -13.21
C LEU A 63 -0.73 12.48 -12.71
N PRO A 64 -0.96 11.50 -13.61
CA PRO A 64 -1.27 10.15 -13.20
C PRO A 64 -0.05 9.56 -12.50
N LEU A 65 -0.30 8.89 -11.38
CA LEU A 65 0.75 8.26 -10.59
C LEU A 65 0.48 6.77 -10.51
N PHE A 66 1.54 6.02 -10.27
CA PHE A 66 1.46 4.59 -10.06
C PHE A 66 2.19 4.23 -8.78
N ALA A 67 1.71 3.18 -8.11
CA ALA A 67 2.31 2.74 -6.87
C ALA A 67 2.80 1.31 -6.98
N GLU A 68 3.83 1.01 -6.20
CA GLU A 68 4.27 -0.35 -5.95
C GLU A 68 4.39 -0.55 -4.45
N VAL A 69 3.77 -1.63 -3.97
CA VAL A 69 3.78 -2.03 -2.57
C VAL A 69 4.36 -3.43 -2.50
N GLN A 70 5.49 -3.59 -1.80
CA GLN A 70 6.18 -4.88 -1.64
C GLN A 70 6.39 -5.66 -2.96
N GLY A 71 6.79 -4.99 -4.04
CA GLY A 71 7.03 -5.63 -5.33
C GLY A 71 5.78 -5.80 -6.22
N LYS A 72 4.59 -5.48 -5.71
CA LYS A 72 3.32 -5.58 -6.45
C LYS A 72 2.85 -4.21 -6.87
N LEU A 73 2.45 -4.07 -8.13
CA LEU A 73 1.90 -2.83 -8.65
C LEU A 73 0.47 -2.63 -8.12
N ALA A 74 0.20 -1.44 -7.57
CA ALA A 74 -1.10 -1.02 -7.09
C ALA A 74 -1.57 0.23 -7.86
N PRO A 75 -2.86 0.30 -8.22
CA PRO A 75 -3.40 1.49 -8.88
C PRO A 75 -3.47 2.66 -7.91
N VAL A 76 -3.14 3.86 -8.40
CA VAL A 76 -3.39 5.12 -7.68
C VAL A 76 -4.59 5.79 -8.33
N VAL A 77 -5.54 6.23 -7.53
CA VAL A 77 -6.71 6.99 -7.98
C VAL A 77 -6.63 8.39 -7.40
N ARG A 78 -7.01 9.39 -8.20
CA ARG A 78 -7.10 10.78 -7.75
C ARG A 78 -8.51 11.04 -7.22
N ILE A 79 -8.62 11.40 -5.93
CA ILE A 79 -9.91 11.72 -5.28
C ILE A 79 -10.25 13.21 -5.43
N GLY A 80 -9.25 14.08 -5.45
CA GLY A 80 -9.44 15.54 -5.48
C GLY A 80 -8.31 16.27 -6.19
N GLU A 81 -8.22 17.59 -6.03
CA GLU A 81 -7.22 18.38 -6.76
C GLU A 81 -5.79 17.91 -6.45
N ASN A 82 -5.40 17.75 -5.19
CA ASN A 82 -4.03 17.27 -4.87
C ASN A 82 -4.03 15.99 -4.02
N LYS A 83 -5.18 15.30 -3.98
CA LYS A 83 -5.40 14.12 -3.13
C LYS A 83 -5.44 12.86 -3.98
N TYR A 84 -4.58 11.93 -3.63
CA TYR A 84 -4.45 10.63 -4.25
C TYR A 84 -4.73 9.53 -3.23
N GLN A 85 -5.17 8.38 -3.72
CA GLN A 85 -5.48 7.21 -2.94
C GLN A 85 -4.90 5.99 -3.61
N VAL A 86 -4.19 5.20 -2.83
CA VAL A 86 -3.73 3.87 -3.20
C VAL A 86 -4.47 2.87 -2.32
N SER A 87 -5.00 1.84 -2.95
CA SER A 87 -5.59 0.71 -2.25
C SER A 87 -5.02 -0.60 -2.77
N TRP A 88 -4.79 -1.52 -1.85
CA TRP A 88 -4.37 -2.88 -2.16
C TRP A 88 -4.93 -3.84 -1.12
N ASN A 89 -5.00 -5.11 -1.49
CA ASN A 89 -5.49 -6.17 -0.62
C ASN A 89 -4.39 -7.20 -0.40
N GLU A 90 -4.24 -7.68 0.84
CA GLU A 90 -3.39 -8.82 1.15
C GLU A 90 -4.18 -9.91 1.88
N GLU A 91 -3.81 -11.17 1.64
CA GLU A 91 -4.34 -12.29 2.41
C GLU A 91 -3.94 -12.17 3.88
N ILE A 92 -4.82 -12.56 4.81
CA ILE A 92 -4.59 -12.47 6.26
C ILE A 92 -3.32 -13.23 6.72
N LYS A 93 -2.92 -14.26 5.98
CA LYS A 93 -1.70 -15.04 6.24
C LYS A 93 -0.43 -14.27 5.88
N LYS A 94 -0.49 -13.42 4.87
CA LYS A 94 0.64 -12.62 4.35
C LYS A 94 0.66 -11.21 4.94
N ALA A 95 -0.49 -10.71 5.37
CA ALA A 95 -0.64 -9.40 6.00
C ALA A 95 -0.11 -9.43 7.45
N SER A 96 1.19 -9.16 7.59
CA SER A 96 1.86 -9.03 8.87
C SER A 96 1.83 -7.60 9.41
N SER A 97 1.75 -7.43 10.73
CA SER A 97 1.98 -6.13 11.36
C SER A 97 3.38 -5.63 11.04
N GLY A 98 3.52 -4.37 10.64
CA GLY A 98 4.82 -3.86 10.22
C GLY A 98 4.76 -2.53 9.48
N LYS A 99 5.88 -2.18 8.86
CA LYS A 99 5.99 -1.00 8.00
C LYS A 99 5.83 -1.43 6.54
N TYR A 100 4.91 -0.80 5.84
CA TYR A 100 4.68 -0.97 4.42
C TYR A 100 5.25 0.22 3.67
N GLN A 101 6.19 -0.06 2.76
CA GLN A 101 6.80 0.96 1.90
C GLN A 101 6.04 1.01 0.57
N ILE A 102 5.48 2.18 0.28
CA ILE A 102 4.75 2.47 -0.95
C ILE A 102 5.65 3.34 -1.81
N ARG A 103 6.11 2.79 -2.92
CA ARG A 103 6.91 3.51 -3.90
C ARG A 103 5.99 4.14 -4.92
N LEU A 104 6.06 5.46 -5.08
CA LEU A 104 5.31 6.18 -6.09
C LEU A 104 6.18 6.41 -7.31
N PHE A 105 5.58 6.24 -8.49
CA PHE A 105 6.21 6.36 -9.80
C PHE A 105 5.38 7.29 -10.68
N ASP A 106 6.08 8.03 -11.53
CA ASP A 106 5.50 8.71 -12.68
C ASP A 106 5.32 7.72 -13.85
N GLU A 107 4.77 8.18 -14.96
CA GLU A 107 4.48 7.33 -16.13
C GLU A 107 5.76 6.74 -16.76
N GLU A 108 6.85 7.52 -16.82
CA GLU A 108 8.12 7.11 -17.41
C GLU A 108 8.85 6.05 -16.56
N SER A 109 8.97 6.30 -15.25
CA SER A 109 9.57 5.37 -14.29
C SER A 109 8.70 4.11 -14.12
N PHE A 110 7.37 4.24 -14.18
CA PHE A 110 6.48 3.08 -14.14
C PHE A 110 6.66 2.17 -15.37
N ALA A 111 6.83 2.74 -16.56
CA ALA A 111 7.14 1.96 -17.76
C ALA A 111 8.46 1.20 -17.62
N ALA A 112 9.48 1.82 -17.01
CA ALA A 112 10.74 1.17 -16.68
C ALA A 112 10.58 0.02 -15.67
N VAL A 113 9.80 0.21 -14.59
CA VAL A 113 9.51 -0.85 -13.61
C VAL A 113 8.81 -2.04 -14.27
N ARG A 114 7.79 -1.78 -15.09
CA ARG A 114 7.08 -2.83 -15.85
C ARG A 114 8.02 -3.59 -16.79
N LYS A 115 9.00 -2.90 -17.39
CA LYS A 115 10.02 -3.53 -18.25
C LYS A 115 10.95 -4.43 -17.42
N ALA A 116 11.49 -3.92 -16.32
CA ALA A 116 12.35 -4.67 -15.41
C ALA A 116 11.65 -5.94 -14.87
N GLN A 117 10.38 -5.81 -14.45
CA GLN A 117 9.57 -6.96 -13.98
C GLN A 117 9.41 -8.05 -15.04
N ARG A 118 9.21 -7.68 -16.32
CA ARG A 118 9.11 -8.65 -17.42
C ARG A 118 10.46 -9.28 -17.77
N ALA A 119 11.54 -8.53 -17.61
CA ALA A 119 12.90 -9.01 -17.84
C ALA A 119 13.44 -9.88 -16.70
N GLY A 120 12.75 -9.93 -15.55
CA GLY A 120 13.26 -10.60 -14.35
C GLY A 120 14.40 -9.85 -13.67
N GLU A 121 14.57 -8.56 -13.99
CA GLU A 121 15.57 -7.67 -13.39
C GLU A 121 15.04 -7.04 -12.09
N ASP A 122 15.95 -6.61 -11.22
CA ASP A 122 15.60 -6.00 -9.94
C ASP A 122 14.86 -4.67 -10.12
N THR A 123 13.60 -4.62 -9.67
CA THR A 123 12.76 -3.40 -9.70
C THR A 123 13.29 -2.27 -8.82
N ASN A 124 14.21 -2.58 -7.90
CA ASN A 124 14.89 -1.63 -7.02
C ASN A 124 15.87 -0.71 -7.77
N SER A 125 16.28 -1.09 -8.99
CA SER A 125 17.17 -0.27 -9.82
C SER A 125 16.49 1.01 -10.34
N VAL A 126 15.15 1.01 -10.43
CA VAL A 126 14.39 2.16 -10.91
C VAL A 126 14.12 3.11 -9.74
N LYS A 127 14.59 4.36 -9.88
CA LYS A 127 14.41 5.39 -8.85
C LYS A 127 12.93 5.77 -8.74
N PRO A 128 12.30 5.61 -7.56
CA PRO A 128 10.93 6.09 -7.35
C PRO A 128 10.91 7.61 -7.21
N LEU A 129 9.76 8.22 -7.51
CA LEU A 129 9.52 9.64 -7.32
C LEU A 129 9.57 10.01 -5.83
N THR A 130 8.87 9.23 -5.01
CA THR A 130 8.87 9.36 -3.55
C THR A 130 8.42 8.05 -2.91
N THR A 131 8.82 7.83 -1.66
CA THR A 131 8.49 6.63 -0.89
C THR A 131 7.72 7.01 0.35
N VAL A 132 6.48 6.52 0.46
CA VAL A 132 5.63 6.72 1.63
C VAL A 132 5.69 5.47 2.49
N THR A 133 6.11 5.60 3.75
CA THR A 133 6.13 4.48 4.69
C THR A 133 4.92 4.59 5.63
N VAL A 134 4.06 3.57 5.63
CA VAL A 134 2.91 3.49 6.52
C VAL A 134 3.08 2.34 7.51
N HIS A 135 2.55 2.50 8.72
CA HIS A 135 2.63 1.48 9.76
C HIS A 135 1.28 0.81 9.97
N PHE A 136 1.26 -0.52 9.81
CA PHE A 136 0.11 -1.36 10.10
C PHE A 136 0.27 -2.04 11.47
N PRO A 137 -0.61 -1.74 12.45
CA PRO A 137 -0.53 -2.33 13.79
C PRO A 137 -0.90 -3.82 13.82
N GLY A 138 -1.49 -4.36 12.75
CA GLY A 138 -2.00 -5.73 12.69
C GLY A 138 -3.52 -5.78 12.85
N ALA A 139 -4.13 -6.82 12.30
CA ALA A 139 -5.55 -7.09 12.46
C ALA A 139 -5.79 -8.20 13.49
N TYR A 140 -6.89 -8.08 14.21
CA TYR A 140 -7.35 -9.09 15.15
C TYR A 140 -7.80 -10.35 14.40
N LYS A 141 -7.19 -11.49 14.70
CA LYS A 141 -7.44 -12.78 14.01
C LYS A 141 -8.44 -13.68 14.73
N GLY A 142 -9.12 -13.15 15.75
CA GLY A 142 -10.05 -13.91 16.58
C GLY A 142 -9.41 -14.49 17.84
N PRO A 143 -10.26 -15.00 18.75
CA PRO A 143 -9.82 -15.66 19.96
C PRO A 143 -9.11 -16.98 19.63
N TRP A 144 -8.13 -17.36 20.45
CA TRP A 144 -7.37 -18.59 20.23
C TRP A 144 -8.19 -19.86 20.50
N ILE A 145 -9.22 -19.75 21.34
CA ILE A 145 -10.10 -20.86 21.73
C ILE A 145 -11.51 -20.56 21.21
N ASN A 146 -12.10 -21.51 20.50
CA ASN A 146 -13.50 -21.44 20.07
C ASN A 146 -14.42 -21.34 21.30
N SER A 147 -15.42 -20.47 21.22
CA SER A 147 -16.41 -20.31 22.29
C SER A 147 -17.13 -21.62 22.65
N GLU A 148 -17.28 -22.52 21.68
CA GLU A 148 -17.87 -23.85 21.87
C GLU A 148 -17.06 -24.73 22.83
N ILE A 149 -15.73 -24.76 22.69
CA ILE A 149 -14.85 -25.54 23.56
C ILE A 149 -14.88 -24.97 24.97
N LEU A 150 -14.87 -23.63 25.08
CA LEU A 150 -14.97 -22.94 26.37
C LEU A 150 -16.29 -23.26 27.09
N ALA A 151 -17.42 -23.18 26.37
CA ALA A 151 -18.74 -23.48 26.90
C ALA A 151 -18.86 -24.95 27.35
N THR A 152 -18.38 -25.88 26.52
CA THR A 152 -18.41 -27.32 26.81
C THR A 152 -17.53 -27.65 28.01
N GLY A 153 -16.34 -27.02 28.10
CA GLY A 153 -15.45 -27.15 29.25
C GLY A 153 -16.09 -26.65 30.55
N LEU A 154 -16.77 -25.51 30.51
CA LEU A 154 -17.49 -24.98 31.69
C LEU A 154 -18.62 -25.90 32.14
N VAL A 155 -19.45 -26.39 31.21
CA VAL A 155 -20.53 -27.33 31.54
C VAL A 155 -19.96 -28.64 32.11
N GLY A 156 -18.91 -29.18 31.48
CA GLY A 156 -18.21 -30.38 31.95
C GLY A 156 -17.61 -30.19 33.35
N PHE A 157 -17.03 -29.02 33.63
CA PHE A 157 -16.49 -28.69 34.95
C PHE A 157 -17.58 -28.63 36.03
N VAL A 158 -18.70 -27.96 35.74
CA VAL A 158 -19.83 -27.88 36.68
C VAL A 158 -20.42 -29.27 36.94
N ALA A 159 -20.60 -30.09 35.89
CA ALA A 159 -21.06 -31.46 36.04
C ALA A 159 -20.10 -32.30 36.89
N TYR A 160 -18.79 -32.20 36.65
CA TYR A 160 -17.79 -32.91 37.43
C TYR A 160 -17.85 -32.55 38.91
N VAL A 161 -17.92 -31.25 39.24
CA VAL A 161 -18.05 -30.79 40.64
C VAL A 161 -19.32 -31.35 41.28
N ALA A 162 -20.46 -31.32 40.57
CA ALA A 162 -21.72 -31.87 41.05
C ALA A 162 -21.67 -33.39 41.31
N PHE A 163 -20.99 -34.14 40.43
CA PHE A 163 -20.81 -35.57 40.63
C PHE A 163 -19.88 -35.88 41.80
N VAL A 164 -18.78 -35.15 41.96
CA VAL A 164 -17.84 -35.35 43.08
C VAL A 164 -18.50 -35.03 44.42
N THR A 165 -19.27 -33.94 44.52
CA THR A 165 -19.98 -33.60 45.77
C THR A 165 -21.03 -34.66 46.09
N ARG A 166 -21.79 -35.14 45.10
CA ARG A 166 -22.73 -36.26 45.29
C ARG A 166 -22.00 -37.52 45.75
N SER A 167 -20.91 -37.91 45.10
CA SER A 167 -20.15 -39.11 45.46
C SER A 167 -19.59 -39.05 46.88
N LYS A 168 -19.18 -37.86 47.36
CA LYS A 168 -18.74 -37.65 48.75
C LYS A 168 -19.86 -37.71 49.79
N LEU A 169 -21.13 -37.54 49.38
CA LEU A 169 -22.29 -37.65 50.29
C LEU A 169 -22.84 -39.07 50.38
N VAL A 170 -22.56 -39.91 49.38
CA VAL A 170 -23.07 -41.30 49.30
C VAL A 170 -22.05 -42.32 49.83
N ALA A 171 -20.79 -41.91 50.04
CA ALA A 171 -19.75 -42.66 50.73
C ALA A 171 -19.74 -42.33 52.23
#